data_AF-A0A842YIX4-F1
#
_entry.id   AF-A0A842YIX4-F1
#
_cell.length_a   1.000
_cell.length_b   1.000
_cell.length_c   1.000
_cell.angle_alpha   90.00
_cell.angle_beta   90.00
_cell.angle_gamma   90.00
#
_symmetry.space_group_name_H-M   'P 1'
#
loop_
_entity.id
_entity.type
_entity.pdbx_description
1 polymer ?
#
loop_
_entity_poly.entity_id
_entity_poly.type
_entity_poly.pdbx_seq_one_letter_code
_entity_poly.pdbx_strand_id
1 'polypeptide(L)'
;MKNSSLIALIAAGLILVTAYSVLSQRTQTGVIEGKVTIGPFSPVEPSTGPTVPLGTYSSRSIILKLWIGETVYVPLNEDGYFHAEVKTGQYEATLSDCVFLGCSNSLPRQVEIKPGESTTLNIDIDTGIR
;
A
#
# COMPACT_ATOMS: atom_id res chain seq x y z
N MET A 1 6.59 -37.76 39.29
CA MET A 1 5.23 -37.44 38.79
C MET A 1 4.84 -35.96 38.92
N LYS A 2 5.41 -35.15 39.82
CA LYS A 2 5.06 -33.71 39.98
C LYS A 2 5.55 -32.79 38.85
N ASN A 3 6.64 -33.14 38.18
CA ASN A 3 7.33 -32.27 37.22
C ASN A 3 6.61 -32.22 35.86
N SER A 4 5.84 -33.26 35.52
CA SER A 4 5.12 -33.36 34.24
C SER A 4 3.93 -32.40 34.14
N SER A 5 3.22 -32.14 35.26
CA SER A 5 2.13 -31.16 35.28
C SER A 5 2.64 -29.71 35.22
N LEU A 6 3.80 -29.43 35.80
CA LEU A 6 4.38 -28.09 35.80
C LEU A 6 4.83 -27.67 34.40
N ILE A 7 5.46 -28.59 33.65
CA ILE A 7 5.91 -28.36 32.27
C ILE A 7 4.70 -28.14 31.34
N ALA A 8 3.62 -28.90 31.53
CA ALA A 8 2.40 -28.74 30.74
C ALA A 8 1.73 -27.37 30.94
N LEU A 9 1.72 -26.84 32.17
CA LEU A 9 1.18 -25.51 32.47
C LEU A 9 2.02 -24.38 31.86
N ILE A 10 3.35 -24.51 31.91
CA ILE A 10 4.27 -23.53 31.29
C ILE A 10 4.10 -23.53 29.77
N ALA A 11 4.03 -24.71 29.15
CA ALA A 11 3.83 -24.83 27.70
C ALA A 11 2.48 -24.27 27.26
N ALA A 12 1.39 -24.55 27.99
CA ALA A 12 0.07 -24.00 27.70
C ALA A 12 0.04 -22.47 27.84
N GLY A 13 0.70 -21.91 28.87
CA GLY A 13 0.83 -20.47 29.06
C GLY A 13 1.59 -19.78 27.91
N LEU A 14 2.70 -20.38 27.46
CA LEU A 14 3.48 -19.87 26.31
C LEU A 14 2.69 -19.91 24.99
N ILE A 15 1.92 -20.97 24.75
CA ILE A 15 1.06 -21.09 23.57
C ILE A 15 -0.05 -20.03 23.59
N LEU A 16 -0.66 -19.78 24.76
CA LEU A 16 -1.66 -18.72 24.92
C LEU A 16 -1.05 -17.33 24.63
N VAL A 17 0.09 -16.99 25.24
CA VAL A 17 0.74 -15.68 25.04
C VAL A 17 1.08 -15.44 23.57
N THR A 18 1.66 -16.43 22.89
CA THR A 18 2.04 -16.31 21.48
C THR A 18 0.83 -16.10 20.57
N ALA A 19 -0.27 -16.85 20.79
CA ALA A 19 -1.52 -16.68 20.04
C ALA A 19 -2.13 -15.27 20.23
N TYR A 20 -2.11 -14.73 21.45
CA TYR A 20 -2.59 -13.37 21.73
C TYR A 20 -1.76 -12.31 20.99
N SER A 21 -0.43 -12.41 21.00
CA SER A 21 0.43 -11.47 20.27
C SER A 21 0.23 -11.51 18.75
N VAL A 22 0.00 -12.68 18.17
CA VAL A 22 -0.30 -12.82 16.73
C VAL A 22 -1.66 -12.22 16.37
N LEU A 23 -2.67 -12.38 17.24
CA LEU A 23 -3.99 -11.79 17.05
C LEU A 23 -3.96 -10.26 17.20
N SER A 24 -3.19 -9.73 18.16
CA SER A 24 -3.06 -8.29 18.39
C SER A 24 -2.37 -7.55 17.24
N GLN A 25 -1.43 -8.18 16.53
CA GLN A 25 -0.86 -7.59 15.31
C GLN A 25 -1.91 -7.39 14.20
N ARG A 26 -2.96 -8.23 14.13
CA ARG A 26 -4.00 -8.11 13.09
C ARG A 26 -4.97 -6.94 13.27
N THR A 27 -4.96 -6.28 14.43
CA THR A 27 -5.85 -5.15 14.73
C THR A 27 -5.12 -3.80 14.73
N GLN A 28 -3.79 -3.80 14.63
CA GLN A 28 -3.03 -2.56 14.59
C GLN A 28 -3.11 -1.95 13.20
N THR A 29 -3.15 -0.61 13.18
CA THR A 29 -3.18 0.20 11.96
C THR A 29 -1.92 1.06 11.85
N GLY A 30 -1.60 1.43 10.62
CA GLY A 30 -0.62 2.45 10.27
C GLY A 30 -1.16 3.32 9.16
N VAL A 31 -0.46 4.40 8.86
CA VAL A 31 -0.82 5.33 7.78
C VAL A 31 0.01 5.02 6.55
N ILE A 32 -0.61 5.06 5.38
CA ILE A 32 0.07 5.13 4.10
C ILE A 32 -0.34 6.40 3.37
N GLU A 33 0.64 7.11 2.85
CA GLU A 33 0.42 8.34 2.11
C GLU A 33 1.46 8.53 1.03
N GLY A 34 1.18 9.40 0.07
CA GLY A 34 2.16 9.76 -0.95
C GLY A 34 1.49 10.28 -2.19
N LYS A 35 2.25 10.25 -3.29
CA LYS A 35 1.82 10.83 -4.56
C LYS A 35 2.10 9.90 -5.73
N VAL A 36 1.11 9.77 -6.60
CA VAL A 36 1.28 9.22 -7.94
C VAL A 36 1.52 10.38 -8.90
N THR A 37 2.62 10.31 -9.65
CA THR A 37 2.91 11.21 -10.76
C THR A 37 2.85 10.40 -12.04
N ILE A 38 2.07 10.86 -13.02
CA ILE A 38 2.00 10.25 -14.36
C ILE A 38 2.36 11.35 -15.35
N GLY A 39 3.26 11.06 -16.26
CA GLY A 39 3.58 12.00 -17.32
C GLY A 39 4.83 11.64 -18.11
N PRO A 40 5.22 12.49 -19.06
CA PRO A 40 4.46 13.67 -19.54
C PRO A 40 3.23 13.27 -20.37
N PHE A 41 2.22 14.13 -20.53
CA PHE A 41 1.07 13.84 -21.42
C PHE A 41 1.16 14.51 -22.80
N SER A 42 2.20 15.31 -23.01
CA SER A 42 2.44 16.06 -24.24
C SER A 42 3.94 16.11 -24.53
N PRO A 43 4.35 16.10 -25.82
CA PRO A 43 5.74 16.35 -26.21
C PRO A 43 6.24 17.71 -25.72
N VAL A 44 7.56 17.84 -25.64
CA VAL A 44 8.22 19.08 -25.22
C VAL A 44 8.27 20.08 -26.39
N GLU A 45 7.17 20.75 -26.71
CA GLU A 45 7.06 21.99 -27.54
C GLU A 45 5.58 22.46 -27.59
N PRO A 46 5.26 23.75 -27.85
CA PRO A 46 4.21 24.47 -27.12
C PRO A 46 2.85 23.76 -27.15
N SER A 47 2.48 23.16 -26.02
CA SER A 47 1.19 22.53 -25.83
C SER A 47 0.14 23.59 -25.43
N THR A 48 -0.91 23.73 -26.23
CA THR A 48 -2.05 24.64 -25.97
C THR A 48 -3.16 24.01 -25.11
N GLY A 49 -2.82 23.07 -24.23
CA GLY A 49 -3.80 22.35 -23.40
C GLY A 49 -3.28 22.04 -21.98
N PRO A 50 -4.16 21.54 -21.09
CA PRO A 50 -3.74 21.12 -19.74
C PRO A 50 -2.70 20.01 -19.84
N THR A 51 -1.60 20.17 -19.12
CA THR A 51 -0.47 19.21 -19.08
C THR A 51 -0.89 17.83 -18.56
N VAL A 52 -2.04 17.71 -17.91
CA VAL A 52 -2.61 16.45 -17.41
C VAL A 52 -4.10 16.41 -17.78
N PRO A 53 -4.61 15.36 -18.46
CA PRO A 53 -6.03 15.20 -18.72
C PRO A 53 -6.88 15.17 -17.45
N LEU A 54 -8.07 15.77 -17.48
CA LEU A 54 -9.00 15.72 -16.34
C LEU A 54 -9.35 14.27 -15.97
N GLY A 55 -9.47 14.00 -14.67
CA GLY A 55 -9.79 12.66 -14.17
C GLY A 55 -8.62 11.67 -14.20
N THR A 56 -7.42 12.07 -14.67
CA THR A 56 -6.23 11.20 -14.69
C THR A 56 -5.97 10.53 -13.34
N TYR A 57 -6.11 11.25 -12.24
CA TYR A 57 -5.87 10.69 -10.91
C TYR A 57 -7.17 10.25 -10.23
N SER A 58 -8.19 11.09 -10.19
CA SER A 58 -9.43 10.83 -9.42
C SER A 58 -10.26 9.65 -9.91
N SER A 59 -10.03 9.12 -11.12
CA SER A 59 -10.62 7.86 -11.57
C SER A 59 -9.87 6.61 -11.09
N ARG A 60 -8.80 6.77 -10.30
CA ARG A 60 -7.89 5.69 -9.91
C ARG A 60 -7.74 5.57 -8.40
N SER A 61 -7.25 4.43 -7.96
CA SER A 61 -6.94 4.11 -6.58
C SER A 61 -5.62 3.35 -6.50
N ILE A 62 -4.86 3.58 -5.43
CA ILE A 62 -3.82 2.64 -5.02
C ILE A 62 -4.52 1.37 -4.55
N ILE A 63 -4.13 0.24 -5.12
CA ILE A 63 -4.59 -1.08 -4.72
C ILE A 63 -3.50 -1.69 -3.85
N LEU A 64 -3.80 -1.90 -2.58
CA LEU A 64 -2.91 -2.53 -1.61
C LEU A 64 -3.35 -3.98 -1.43
N LYS A 65 -2.57 -4.91 -2.00
CA LYS A 65 -2.83 -6.35 -1.90
C LYS A 65 -1.98 -6.95 -0.79
N LEU A 66 -2.64 -7.40 0.28
CA LEU A 66 -2.01 -8.23 1.30
C LEU A 66 -1.66 -9.60 0.74
N TRP A 67 -0.56 -10.18 1.22
CA TRP A 67 -0.24 -11.58 0.94
C TRP A 67 -1.36 -12.53 1.40
N ILE A 68 -1.94 -12.25 2.56
CA ILE A 68 -3.09 -12.95 3.13
C ILE A 68 -4.04 -11.90 3.70
N GLY A 69 -5.22 -11.74 3.10
CA GLY A 69 -6.23 -10.83 3.59
C GLY A 69 -7.03 -10.15 2.48
N GLU A 70 -7.69 -9.07 2.87
CA GLU A 70 -8.51 -8.25 1.98
C GLU A 70 -7.64 -7.23 1.23
N THR A 71 -7.97 -7.02 -0.04
CA THR A 71 -7.38 -5.94 -0.84
C THR A 71 -8.00 -4.60 -0.43
N VAL A 72 -7.16 -3.60 -0.18
CA VAL A 72 -7.62 -2.25 0.15
C VAL A 72 -7.48 -1.34 -1.07
N TYR A 73 -8.49 -0.51 -1.32
CA TYR A 73 -8.49 0.50 -2.38
C TYR A 73 -8.42 1.88 -1.75
N VAL A 74 -7.37 2.64 -2.07
CA VAL A 74 -7.16 4.00 -1.57
C VAL A 74 -7.34 4.98 -2.74
N PRO A 75 -8.41 5.79 -2.77
CA PRO A 75 -8.66 6.70 -3.87
C PRO A 75 -7.57 7.77 -3.97
N LEU A 76 -7.24 8.16 -5.20
CA LEU A 76 -6.38 9.32 -5.45
C LEU A 76 -7.22 10.60 -5.48
N ASN A 77 -6.66 11.68 -4.97
CA ASN A 77 -7.14 13.04 -5.21
C ASN A 77 -6.83 13.48 -6.66
N GLU A 78 -7.44 14.58 -7.11
CA GLU A 78 -7.24 15.11 -8.47
C GLU A 78 -5.79 15.47 -8.80
N ASP A 79 -4.96 15.71 -7.79
CA ASP A 79 -3.53 16.04 -7.92
C ASP A 79 -2.61 14.83 -7.76
N GLY A 80 -3.17 13.62 -7.62
CA GLY A 80 -2.45 12.36 -7.49
C GLY A 80 -2.03 12.00 -6.07
N TYR A 81 -2.34 12.83 -5.06
CA TYR A 81 -2.08 12.47 -3.66
C TYR A 81 -3.07 11.44 -3.13
N PHE A 82 -2.62 10.64 -2.18
CA PHE A 82 -3.46 9.72 -1.43
C PHE A 82 -3.00 9.63 0.02
N HIS A 83 -3.94 9.28 0.89
CA HIS A 83 -3.71 9.11 2.32
C HIS A 83 -4.77 8.14 2.86
N ALA A 84 -4.36 7.14 3.63
CA ALA A 84 -5.26 6.22 4.30
C ALA A 84 -4.63 5.61 5.56
N GLU A 85 -5.47 5.36 6.57
CA GLU A 85 -5.15 4.48 7.67
C GLU A 85 -5.60 3.05 7.31
N VAL A 86 -4.67 2.10 7.33
CA VAL A 86 -4.92 0.70 6.98
C VAL A 86 -4.26 -0.24 7.98
N LYS A 87 -4.63 -1.52 7.95
CA LYS A 87 -4.00 -2.52 8.83
C LYS A 87 -2.50 -2.59 8.58
N THR A 88 -1.76 -2.90 9.63
CA THR A 88 -0.33 -3.18 9.50
C THR A 88 -0.11 -4.46 8.69
N GLY A 89 0.99 -4.50 7.94
CA GLY A 89 1.33 -5.65 7.14
C GLY A 89 2.23 -5.34 5.96
N GLN A 90 2.56 -6.40 5.23
CA GLN A 90 3.31 -6.37 3.99
C GLN A 90 2.33 -6.37 2.82
N TYR A 91 2.44 -5.36 1.97
CA TYR A 91 1.54 -5.12 0.85
C TYR A 91 2.31 -5.07 -0.46
N GLU A 92 1.69 -5.63 -1.48
CA GLU A 92 2.01 -5.31 -2.86
C GLU A 92 1.08 -4.18 -3.32
N ALA A 93 1.64 -2.99 -3.55
CA ALA A 93 0.95 -1.82 -4.04
C ALA A 93 0.97 -1.77 -5.57
N THR A 94 -0.20 -1.58 -6.17
CA THR A 94 -0.39 -1.28 -7.59
C THR A 94 -1.38 -0.13 -7.77
N LEU A 95 -1.70 0.24 -9.01
CA LEU A 95 -2.62 1.32 -9.36
C LEU A 95 -3.77 0.75 -10.20
N SER A 96 -5.02 1.09 -9.87
CA SER A 96 -6.17 0.70 -10.69
C SER A 96 -6.09 1.36 -12.09
N ASP A 97 -6.54 0.65 -13.12
CA ASP A 97 -6.55 1.12 -14.50
C ASP A 97 -5.20 1.71 -14.96
N CYS A 98 -4.10 1.08 -14.54
CA CYS A 98 -2.75 1.43 -14.96
C CYS A 98 -2.49 0.89 -16.37
N VAL A 99 -2.82 1.69 -17.37
CA VAL A 99 -2.67 1.37 -18.80
C VAL A 99 -1.56 2.19 -19.48
N PHE A 100 -0.79 2.95 -18.71
CA PHE A 100 0.33 3.76 -19.21
C PHE A 100 1.56 2.90 -19.51
N LEU A 101 2.39 3.34 -20.44
CA LEU A 101 3.59 2.61 -20.87
C LEU A 101 4.53 2.27 -19.69
N GLY A 102 4.73 3.21 -18.76
CA GLY A 102 5.61 3.02 -17.60
C GLY A 102 5.01 2.24 -16.44
N CYS A 103 3.78 1.73 -16.53
CA CYS A 103 3.12 1.03 -15.42
C CYS A 103 3.92 -0.18 -14.94
N SER A 104 4.35 -1.07 -15.85
CA SER A 104 5.12 -2.28 -15.51
C SER A 104 6.53 -1.98 -15.01
N ASN A 105 7.08 -0.82 -15.32
CA ASN A 105 8.39 -0.39 -14.83
C ASN A 105 8.32 0.16 -13.40
N SER A 106 7.15 0.69 -13.04
CA SER A 106 6.95 1.45 -11.80
C SER A 106 6.23 0.64 -10.73
N LEU A 107 5.47 -0.37 -11.14
CA LEU A 107 4.58 -1.19 -10.32
C LEU A 107 4.68 -2.68 -10.70
N PRO A 108 4.43 -3.61 -9.76
CA PRO A 108 4.03 -3.35 -8.37
C PRO A 108 5.20 -2.88 -7.47
N ARG A 109 4.88 -2.33 -6.29
CA ARG A 109 5.85 -1.96 -5.24
C ARG A 109 5.54 -2.69 -3.94
N GLN A 110 6.56 -3.19 -3.28
CA GLN A 110 6.41 -3.75 -1.93
C GLN A 110 6.45 -2.61 -0.90
N VAL A 111 5.50 -2.60 0.02
CA VAL A 111 5.42 -1.61 1.09
C VAL A 111 5.07 -2.29 2.41
N GLU A 112 5.81 -1.96 3.46
CA GLU A 112 5.54 -2.40 4.83
C GLU A 112 4.85 -1.27 5.58
N ILE A 113 3.66 -1.53 6.10
CA ILE A 113 2.94 -0.58 6.95
C ILE A 113 3.08 -1.02 8.40
N LYS A 114 3.71 -0.17 9.20
CA LYS A 114 4.04 -0.42 10.61
C LYS A 114 3.04 0.24 11.57
N PRO A 115 2.86 -0.33 12.77
CA PRO A 115 1.86 0.14 13.73
C PRO A 115 2.14 1.57 14.19
N GLY A 116 1.16 2.46 14.02
CA GLY A 116 1.24 3.86 14.44
C GLY A 116 2.24 4.72 13.65
N GLU A 117 2.84 4.19 12.59
CA GLU A 117 3.79 4.92 11.73
C GLU A 117 3.11 5.39 10.44
N SER A 118 3.61 6.49 9.86
CA SER A 118 3.27 6.90 8.50
C SER A 118 4.31 6.37 7.51
N THR A 119 3.84 5.69 6.48
CA THR A 119 4.65 5.12 5.41
C THR A 119 4.43 5.90 4.12
N THR A 120 5.49 6.50 3.59
CA THR A 120 5.41 7.26 2.34
C THR A 120 5.67 6.37 1.12
N LEU A 121 4.75 6.38 0.15
CA LEU A 121 4.91 5.71 -1.14
C LEU A 121 4.69 6.71 -2.29
N ASN A 122 5.77 7.06 -2.98
CA ASN A 122 5.70 7.86 -4.20
C ASN A 122 5.91 6.96 -5.42
N ILE A 123 5.05 7.12 -6.44
CA ILE A 123 5.08 6.35 -7.67
C ILE A 123 5.19 7.34 -8.83
N ASP A 124 6.19 7.15 -9.67
CA ASP A 124 6.39 7.95 -10.88
C ASP A 124 6.23 7.04 -12.10
N ILE A 125 5.28 7.36 -12.97
CA ILE A 125 4.91 6.58 -14.16
C ILE A 125 5.26 7.40 -15.39
N ASP A 126 6.34 7.01 -16.04
CA ASP A 126 6.76 7.57 -17.31
C ASP A 126 5.84 7.08 -18.44
N THR A 127 5.15 8.00 -19.12
CA THR A 127 4.33 7.68 -20.29
C THR A 127 5.19 7.37 -21.53
N GLY A 128 6.48 7.70 -21.50
CA GLY A 128 7.41 7.58 -22.62
C GLY A 128 7.26 8.67 -23.68
N ILE A 129 6.36 9.64 -23.48
CA ILE A 129 6.23 10.81 -24.36
C ILE A 129 7.46 11.71 -24.17
N ARG A 130 8.01 12.23 -25.26
CA ARG A 130 9.16 13.14 -25.30
C ARG A 130 8.93 14.21 -26.36
#